data_AF-A0A7J6KKY4-F1
#
_entry.id   AF-A0A7J6KKY4-F1
#
_cell.length_a   1.000
_cell.length_b   1.000
_cell.length_c   1.000
_cell.angle_alpha   90.00
_cell.angle_beta   90.00
_cell.angle_gamma   90.00
#
_symmetry.space_group_name_H-M   'P 1'
#
loop_
_entity.id
_entity.type
_entity.pdbx_description
1 polymer ?
#
loop_
_entity_poly.entity_id
_entity_poly.type
_entity_poly.pdbx_seq_one_letter_code
_entity_poly.pdbx_strand_id
1 'polypeptide(L)'
;LIDLQKAFYRIRLARGRCVKIRTAGRSFRCGRVVFGIRCGPAALAAQVTLLLNCAYTGLLGRAVSRRDTKDFLEIGGGVSALPYYDDIALFGDADRVIALRDILVEIAPLIGAACPPEKRDTVAAPRLGEPAPEPVRHMGVYWSRAADGRLLMRCVEHDGLKLPGSDTISRRQVFSIAGAPYDGVQCHACSRAASDHLRRWAGRSPAVGGNPQSRATWDHQWPINRSTKRRLQQLLAIATSDDYGHCQHSSVPPHHDCLVAHCDSSSDGYGILLHSASSKTSAQWSDLTMPDKVLLESHAGAFDASLRKAHINRR
;
A
#
# COMPACT_ATOMS: atom_id res chain seq x y z
N LEU A 1 10.91 12.23 -2.06
CA LEU A 1 11.10 10.83 -1.64
C LEU A 1 12.57 10.56 -1.28
N ILE A 2 12.86 9.66 -0.34
CA ILE A 2 14.23 9.20 -0.01
C ILE A 2 14.26 7.66 0.01
N ASP A 3 15.10 7.04 -0.82
CA ASP A 3 15.31 5.59 -0.91
C ASP A 3 16.42 5.13 0.06
N LEU A 4 16.11 4.18 0.94
CA LEU A 4 16.99 3.62 1.97
C LEU A 4 17.38 2.16 1.71
N GLN A 5 17.09 1.62 0.52
CA GLN A 5 17.29 0.21 0.17
C GLN A 5 18.73 -0.25 0.43
N LYS A 6 19.72 0.64 0.21
CA LYS A 6 21.13 0.34 0.46
C LYS A 6 21.51 0.28 1.94
N ALA A 7 20.82 1.06 2.79
CA ALA A 7 21.05 1.09 4.24
C ALA A 7 20.81 -0.29 4.86
N PHE A 8 19.81 -0.99 4.33
CA PHE A 8 19.43 -2.33 4.75
C PHE A 8 20.59 -3.34 4.69
N TYR A 9 21.42 -3.29 3.64
CA TYR A 9 22.59 -4.18 3.49
C TYR A 9 23.75 -3.83 4.42
N ARG A 10 23.67 -2.74 5.18
CA ARG A 10 24.69 -2.35 6.18
C ARG A 10 24.34 -2.87 7.57
N ILE A 11 23.08 -3.24 7.82
CA ILE A 11 22.65 -3.83 9.07
C ILE A 11 23.27 -5.22 9.23
N ARG A 12 24.14 -5.38 10.23
CA ARG A 12 24.77 -6.66 10.57
C ARG A 12 23.86 -7.45 11.50
N LEU A 13 23.84 -8.76 11.31
CA LEU A 13 23.25 -9.68 12.27
C LEU A 13 24.16 -9.77 13.50
N ALA A 14 23.58 -10.18 14.64
CA ALA A 14 24.35 -10.45 15.85
C ALA A 14 25.49 -11.44 15.58
N ARG A 15 26.59 -11.31 16.33
CA ARG A 15 27.78 -12.16 16.17
C ARG A 15 27.39 -13.65 16.19
N GLY A 16 27.90 -14.41 15.22
CA GLY A 16 27.60 -15.84 15.07
C GLY A 16 26.26 -16.17 14.39
N ARG A 17 25.40 -15.18 14.10
CA ARG A 17 24.16 -15.37 13.33
C ARG A 17 24.43 -15.15 11.84
N CYS A 18 23.82 -15.98 11.00
CA CYS A 18 23.82 -15.80 9.54
C CYS A 18 22.51 -16.28 8.93
N VAL A 19 22.21 -15.76 7.74
CA VAL A 19 21.08 -16.20 6.92
C VAL A 19 21.61 -17.06 5.79
N LYS A 20 21.05 -18.26 5.65
CA LYS A 20 21.39 -19.15 4.55
C LYS A 20 20.53 -18.83 3.34
N ILE A 21 21.17 -18.47 2.23
CA ILE A 21 20.50 -18.13 0.97
C ILE A 21 20.82 -19.24 -0.03
N ARG A 22 19.81 -19.73 -0.75
CA ARG A 22 19.99 -20.70 -1.83
C ARG A 22 19.49 -20.09 -3.13
N THR A 23 20.36 -20.07 -4.14
CA THR A 23 20.03 -19.60 -5.48
C THR A 23 20.86 -20.38 -6.50
N ALA A 24 20.26 -20.71 -7.65
CA ALA A 24 20.91 -21.46 -8.74
C ALA A 24 21.68 -22.72 -8.27
N GLY A 25 21.09 -23.50 -7.35
CA GLY A 25 21.72 -24.71 -6.78
C GLY A 25 22.86 -24.47 -5.79
N ARG A 26 23.31 -23.22 -5.60
CA ARG A 26 24.39 -22.86 -4.67
C ARG A 26 23.85 -22.36 -3.34
N SER A 27 24.60 -22.60 -2.26
CA SER A 27 24.27 -22.14 -0.91
C SER A 27 25.26 -21.06 -0.44
N PHE A 28 24.74 -19.94 0.04
CA PHE A 28 25.48 -18.79 0.55
C PHE A 28 25.11 -18.54 2.02
N ARG A 29 26.02 -17.92 2.78
CA ARG A 29 25.76 -17.45 4.15
C ARG A 29 25.95 -15.94 4.19
N CYS A 30 24.96 -15.21 4.68
CA CYS A 30 25.00 -13.76 4.83
C CYS A 30 24.99 -13.38 6.31
N GLY A 31 25.99 -12.60 6.76
CA GLY A 31 26.04 -12.03 8.11
C GLY A 31 25.30 -10.70 8.25
N ARG A 32 24.52 -10.31 7.25
CA ARG A 32 23.75 -9.07 7.19
C ARG A 32 22.27 -9.39 7.00
N VAL A 33 21.43 -8.41 7.27
CA VAL A 33 20.01 -8.51 6.93
C VAL A 33 19.88 -8.55 5.40
N VAL A 34 19.09 -9.50 4.87
CA VAL A 34 18.75 -9.62 3.44
C VAL A 34 17.23 -9.52 3.25
N PHE A 35 16.80 -9.00 2.09
CA PHE A 35 15.39 -8.78 1.80
C PHE A 35 14.63 -10.11 1.91
N GLY A 36 13.42 -10.05 2.47
CA GLY A 36 12.58 -11.24 2.68
C GLY A 36 12.85 -12.02 3.97
N ILE A 37 13.75 -11.57 4.85
CA ILE A 37 13.79 -12.08 6.24
C ILE A 37 12.70 -11.37 7.05
N ARG A 38 11.97 -12.14 7.88
CA ARG A 38 10.87 -11.64 8.72
C ARG A 38 11.27 -10.48 9.65
N CYS A 39 12.51 -10.41 10.13
CA CYS A 39 12.99 -9.32 10.98
C CYS A 39 13.52 -8.10 10.21
N GLY A 40 13.63 -8.16 8.89
CA GLY A 40 14.18 -7.09 8.06
C GLY A 40 13.45 -5.75 8.22
N PRO A 41 12.11 -5.70 8.11
CA PRO A 41 11.36 -4.46 8.27
C PRO A 41 11.56 -3.80 9.65
N ALA A 42 11.63 -4.58 10.72
CA ALA A 42 11.84 -4.06 12.07
C ALA A 42 13.24 -3.46 12.26
N ALA A 43 14.27 -4.10 11.68
CA ALA A 43 15.63 -3.58 11.73
C ALA A 43 15.77 -2.27 10.95
N LEU A 44 15.12 -2.20 9.77
CA LEU A 44 15.08 -0.98 8.97
C LEU A 44 14.36 0.15 9.72
N ALA A 45 13.18 -0.12 10.28
CA ALA A 45 12.40 0.87 11.03
C ALA A 45 13.20 1.52 12.18
N ALA A 46 14.01 0.74 12.90
CA ALA A 46 14.88 1.26 13.96
C ALA A 46 15.96 2.21 13.41
N GLN A 47 16.59 1.84 12.29
CA GLN A 47 17.60 2.67 11.63
C GLN A 47 17.00 3.96 11.05
N VAL A 48 15.83 3.88 10.41
CA VAL A 48 15.10 5.05 9.89
C VAL A 48 14.68 5.98 11.03
N THR A 49 14.20 5.43 12.14
CA THR A 49 13.85 6.23 13.33
C THR A 49 15.04 7.03 13.85
N LEU A 50 16.21 6.40 13.94
CA LEU A 50 17.45 7.08 14.36
C LEU A 50 17.83 8.20 13.38
N LEU A 51 17.78 7.91 12.08
CA LEU A 51 18.06 8.89 11.02
C LEU A 51 17.15 10.12 11.14
N LEU A 52 15.84 9.89 11.27
CA LEU A 52 14.85 10.96 11.43
C LEU A 52 15.09 11.76 12.70
N ASN A 53 15.36 11.12 13.84
CA ASN A 53 15.66 11.82 15.09
C ASN A 53 16.87 12.78 14.94
N CYS A 54 17.94 12.33 14.28
CA CYS A 54 19.11 13.16 14.01
C CYS A 54 18.75 14.34 13.09
N ALA A 55 17.99 14.07 12.02
CA ALA A 55 17.60 15.11 11.07
C ALA A 55 16.70 16.18 11.72
N TYR A 56 15.72 15.75 12.52
CA TYR A 56 14.86 16.67 13.26
C TYR A 56 15.61 17.45 14.33
N THR A 57 16.58 16.84 15.00
CA THR A 57 17.45 17.57 15.95
C THR A 57 18.23 18.67 15.24
N GLY A 58 18.76 18.39 14.04
CA GLY A 58 19.42 19.40 13.20
C GLY A 58 18.46 20.51 12.74
N LEU A 59 17.24 20.15 12.34
CA LEU A 59 16.24 21.12 11.86
C LEU A 59 15.73 22.05 12.96
N LEU A 60 15.46 21.50 14.15
CA LEU A 60 14.82 22.21 15.26
C LEU A 60 15.84 22.87 16.21
N GLY A 61 17.12 22.52 16.10
CA GLY A 61 18.16 23.02 17.00
C GLY A 61 18.02 22.55 18.46
N ARG A 62 17.19 21.52 18.71
CA ARG A 62 16.98 20.93 20.04
C ARG A 62 16.88 19.41 19.92
N ALA A 63 17.27 18.71 20.99
CA ALA A 63 17.10 17.27 21.05
C ALA A 63 15.63 16.88 20.92
N VAL A 64 15.35 15.90 20.06
CA VAL A 64 14.02 15.34 19.85
C VAL A 64 13.95 13.97 20.52
N SER A 65 13.00 13.80 21.43
CA SER A 65 12.82 12.55 22.16
C SER A 65 12.06 11.52 21.33
N ARG A 66 12.15 10.24 21.71
CA ARG A 66 11.37 9.16 21.10
C ARG A 66 9.85 9.32 21.30
N ARG A 67 9.41 10.14 22.26
CA ARG A 67 7.99 10.49 22.43
C ARG A 67 7.57 11.53 21.41
N ASP A 68 8.41 12.53 21.18
CA ASP A 68 8.17 13.56 20.15
C ASP A 68 8.09 12.95 18.75
N THR A 69 8.81 11.85 18.50
CA THR A 69 8.77 11.13 17.21
C THR A 69 7.76 10.00 17.14
N LYS A 70 7.04 9.68 18.23
CA LYS A 70 6.02 8.63 18.20
C LYS A 70 4.81 9.04 17.36
N ASP A 71 4.58 10.34 17.30
CA ASP A 71 3.58 10.99 16.46
C ASP A 71 4.32 11.66 15.28
N PHE A 72 5.00 10.88 14.44
CA PHE A 72 5.72 11.32 13.21
C PHE A 72 4.92 12.27 12.29
N LEU A 73 3.63 12.43 12.56
CA LEU A 73 2.68 13.33 11.91
C LEU A 73 2.73 14.77 12.45
N GLU A 74 3.33 15.03 13.62
CA GLU A 74 3.19 16.29 14.34
C GLU A 74 4.43 16.70 15.13
N ILE A 75 5.63 16.44 14.58
CA ILE A 75 6.84 17.03 15.16
C ILE A 75 6.76 18.54 14.91
N GLY A 76 6.37 19.27 15.97
CA GLY A 76 6.15 20.72 15.95
C GLY A 76 7.23 21.46 15.17
N GLY A 77 6.80 22.25 14.17
CA GLY A 77 7.69 22.91 13.21
C GLY A 77 7.17 22.96 11.78
N GLY A 78 5.98 22.43 11.50
CA GLY A 78 5.32 22.52 10.19
C GLY A 78 5.83 21.52 9.16
N VAL A 79 6.58 20.48 9.55
CA VAL A 79 7.03 19.40 8.65
C VAL A 79 6.99 18.04 9.33
N SER A 80 6.54 17.04 8.57
CA SER A 80 6.28 15.68 9.02
C SER A 80 6.92 14.69 8.04
N ALA A 81 7.32 13.53 8.56
CA ALA A 81 8.02 12.50 7.81
C ALA A 81 7.35 11.15 8.04
N LEU A 82 6.89 10.51 6.96
CA LEU A 82 6.27 9.19 7.00
C LEU A 82 7.25 8.16 6.41
N PRO A 83 7.86 7.31 7.25
CA PRO A 83 8.67 6.20 6.76
C PRO A 83 7.77 5.03 6.31
N TYR A 84 8.00 4.51 5.11
CA TYR A 84 7.35 3.34 4.56
C TYR A 84 8.40 2.38 3.97
N TYR A 85 8.71 1.30 4.70
CA TYR A 85 9.80 0.39 4.37
C TYR A 85 11.12 1.14 4.12
N ASP A 86 11.61 1.13 2.87
CA ASP A 86 12.82 1.82 2.40
C ASP A 86 12.57 3.24 1.91
N ASP A 87 11.33 3.71 1.88
CA ASP A 87 10.98 5.06 1.45
C ASP A 87 10.70 6.01 2.62
N ILE A 88 11.07 7.29 2.50
CA ILE A 88 10.59 8.37 3.37
C ILE A 88 9.82 9.41 2.54
N ALA A 89 8.56 9.64 2.91
CA ALA A 89 7.75 10.75 2.41
C ALA A 89 7.83 11.94 3.38
N LEU A 90 8.04 13.15 2.85
CA LEU A 90 8.08 14.40 3.62
C LEU A 90 6.91 15.28 3.21
N PHE A 91 6.23 15.90 4.17
CA PHE A 91 5.05 16.75 3.94
C PHE A 91 4.99 17.87 4.97
N GLY A 92 4.49 19.04 4.55
CA GLY A 92 4.42 20.24 5.38
C GLY A 92 4.72 21.50 4.59
N ASP A 93 5.20 22.51 5.30
CA ASP A 93 5.73 23.75 4.74
C ASP A 93 6.89 23.48 3.77
N ALA A 94 6.90 24.18 2.63
CA ALA A 94 7.83 23.89 1.53
C ALA A 94 9.29 24.10 1.95
N ASP A 95 9.59 25.20 2.65
CA ASP A 95 10.96 25.52 3.05
C ASP A 95 11.45 24.53 4.13
N ARG A 96 10.56 24.15 5.05
CA ARG A 96 10.86 23.14 6.07
C ARG A 96 11.06 21.74 5.48
N VAL A 97 10.27 21.37 4.49
CA VAL A 97 10.45 20.10 3.75
C VAL A 97 11.80 20.08 3.03
N ILE A 98 12.18 21.18 2.37
CA ILE A 98 13.47 21.32 1.70
C ILE A 98 14.62 21.22 2.70
N ALA A 99 14.55 21.95 3.81
CA ALA A 99 15.57 21.92 4.85
C ALA A 99 15.73 20.51 5.45
N LEU A 100 14.63 19.85 5.81
CA LEU A 100 14.67 18.50 6.37
C LEU A 100 15.22 17.49 5.35
N ARG A 101 14.83 17.59 4.08
CA ARG A 101 15.36 16.76 3.00
C ARG A 101 16.88 16.92 2.89
N ASP A 102 17.38 18.14 2.89
CA ASP A 102 18.81 18.42 2.69
C ASP A 102 19.64 17.89 3.85
N ILE A 103 19.16 18.06 5.09
CA ILE A 103 19.77 17.44 6.28
C ILE A 103 19.77 15.91 6.13
N LEU A 104 18.65 15.29 5.73
CA LEU A 104 18.57 13.83 5.55
C LEU A 104 19.55 13.33 4.48
N VAL A 105 19.71 14.06 3.37
CA VAL A 105 20.66 13.75 2.30
C VAL A 105 22.10 13.81 2.81
N GLU A 106 22.41 14.79 3.66
CA GLU A 106 23.74 14.96 4.26
C GLU A 106 24.10 13.83 5.23
N ILE A 107 23.17 13.44 6.11
CA ILE A 107 23.48 12.49 7.19
C ILE A 107 23.24 11.01 6.80
N ALA A 108 22.43 10.73 5.77
CA ALA A 108 22.13 9.37 5.31
C ALA A 108 23.39 8.53 4.99
N PRO A 109 24.43 9.06 4.31
CA PRO A 109 25.67 8.32 4.08
C PRO A 109 26.38 7.84 5.35
N LEU A 110 26.22 8.55 6.49
CA LEU A 110 26.86 8.18 7.76
C LEU A 110 26.33 6.85 8.31
N ILE A 111 25.08 6.51 7.97
CA ILE A 111 24.46 5.22 8.32
C ILE A 111 24.50 4.23 7.15
N GLY A 112 25.21 4.56 6.07
CA GLY A 112 25.34 3.76 4.87
C GLY A 112 24.07 3.67 4.02
N ALA A 113 23.14 4.63 4.19
CA ALA A 113 22.06 4.90 3.25
C ALA A 113 22.58 5.75 2.08
N ALA A 114 21.82 5.84 1.00
CA ALA A 114 22.15 6.70 -0.13
C ALA A 114 20.87 7.37 -0.62
N CYS A 115 20.91 8.68 -0.86
CA CYS A 115 19.74 9.44 -1.31
C CYS A 115 19.93 9.90 -2.76
N PRO A 116 19.90 8.99 -3.76
CA PRO A 116 20.12 9.34 -5.16
C PRO A 116 19.15 10.43 -5.64
N PRO A 117 19.62 11.54 -6.25
CA PRO A 117 18.76 12.60 -6.78
C PRO A 117 17.69 12.11 -7.75
N GLU A 118 18.03 11.12 -8.58
CA GLU A 118 17.16 10.55 -9.60
C GLU A 118 15.97 9.74 -9.07
N LYS A 119 15.97 9.41 -7.76
CA LYS A 119 14.83 8.75 -7.10
C LYS A 119 14.02 9.69 -6.22
N ARG A 120 14.29 11.00 -6.29
CA ARG A 120 13.58 12.00 -5.49
C ARG A 120 12.39 12.53 -6.28
N ASP A 121 11.20 12.12 -5.86
CA ASP A 121 9.99 12.71 -6.39
C ASP A 121 9.44 13.83 -5.51
N THR A 122 8.79 14.81 -6.14
CA THR A 122 8.08 15.93 -5.52
C THR A 122 6.72 16.09 -6.16
N VAL A 123 5.66 16.13 -5.36
CA VAL A 123 4.30 16.42 -5.83
C VAL A 123 4.09 17.93 -5.75
N ALA A 124 4.39 18.64 -6.84
CA ALA A 124 4.28 20.09 -6.91
C ALA A 124 2.84 20.55 -7.16
N ALA A 125 2.50 21.75 -6.66
CA ALA A 125 1.24 22.40 -7.03
C ALA A 125 1.29 22.89 -8.48
N PRO A 126 0.17 22.87 -9.23
CA PRO A 126 0.08 23.55 -10.51
C PRO A 126 0.39 25.05 -10.34
N ARG A 127 1.23 25.60 -11.20
CA ARG A 127 1.45 27.06 -11.27
C ARG A 127 0.41 27.69 -12.17
N LEU A 128 -0.03 28.90 -11.84
CA LEU A 128 -1.03 29.61 -12.63
C LEU A 128 -0.51 29.84 -14.05
N GLY A 129 -1.22 29.35 -15.07
CA GLY A 129 -0.84 29.46 -16.48
C GLY A 129 0.12 28.37 -16.98
N GLU A 130 0.54 27.43 -16.13
CA GLU A 130 1.32 26.26 -16.54
C GLU A 130 0.44 25.00 -16.54
N PRO A 131 0.72 24.02 -17.42
CA PRO A 131 0.06 22.71 -17.34
C PRO A 131 0.32 22.05 -15.98
N ALA A 132 -0.67 21.29 -15.49
CA ALA A 132 -0.53 20.57 -14.23
C ALA A 132 0.66 19.59 -14.31
N PRO A 133 1.49 19.48 -13.27
CA PRO A 133 2.58 18.52 -13.23
C PRO A 133 2.07 17.08 -13.40
N GLU A 134 2.88 16.24 -14.05
CA GLU A 134 2.59 14.82 -14.19
C GLU A 134 2.44 14.14 -12.82
N PRO A 135 1.48 13.22 -12.65
CA PRO A 135 1.33 12.45 -11.41
C PRO A 135 2.58 11.61 -11.09
N VAL A 136 2.99 11.63 -9.82
CA VAL A 136 4.13 10.87 -9.31
C VAL A 136 3.66 9.49 -8.84
N ARG A 137 4.28 8.41 -9.33
CA ARG A 137 3.98 7.05 -8.84
C ARG A 137 4.80 6.73 -7.59
N HIS A 138 4.13 6.47 -6.46
CA HIS A 138 4.79 6.09 -5.21
C HIS A 138 3.89 5.21 -4.32
N MET A 139 4.45 4.24 -3.58
CA MET A 139 3.69 3.25 -2.79
C MET A 139 2.60 2.50 -3.59
N GLY A 140 2.82 2.29 -4.88
CA GLY A 140 1.85 1.58 -5.73
C GLY A 140 0.59 2.38 -6.07
N VAL A 141 0.60 3.70 -5.91
CA VAL A 141 -0.46 4.63 -6.33
C VAL A 141 0.15 5.85 -7.05
N TYR A 142 -0.67 6.64 -7.74
CA TYR A 142 -0.27 7.91 -8.34
C TYR A 142 -0.67 9.07 -7.43
N TRP A 143 0.22 10.02 -7.25
CA TRP A 143 0.02 11.22 -6.44
C TRP A 143 0.09 12.45 -7.33
N SER A 144 -0.87 13.36 -7.16
CA SER A 144 -0.88 14.67 -7.80
C SER A 144 -1.41 15.72 -6.83
N ARG A 145 -1.37 17.00 -7.21
CA ARG A 145 -1.93 18.08 -6.41
C ARG A 145 -2.99 18.80 -7.22
N ALA A 146 -4.18 18.96 -6.62
CA ALA A 146 -5.26 19.74 -7.20
C ALA A 146 -4.89 21.24 -7.25
N ALA A 147 -5.58 22.00 -8.09
CA ALA A 147 -5.39 23.45 -8.19
C ALA A 147 -5.70 24.19 -6.87
N ASP A 148 -6.58 23.63 -6.03
CA ASP A 148 -6.89 24.14 -4.69
C ASP A 148 -5.87 23.72 -3.61
N GLY A 149 -4.77 23.08 -4.01
CA GLY A 149 -3.69 22.66 -3.12
C GLY A 149 -3.90 21.30 -2.44
N ARG A 150 -5.07 20.65 -2.59
CA ARG A 150 -5.30 19.32 -2.02
C ARG A 150 -4.43 18.26 -2.65
N LEU A 151 -3.97 17.31 -1.84
CA LEU A 151 -3.26 16.14 -2.35
C LEU A 151 -4.30 15.19 -2.95
N LEU A 152 -4.05 14.77 -4.19
CA LEU A 152 -4.86 13.79 -4.90
C LEU A 152 -4.07 12.50 -5.00
N MET A 153 -4.77 11.40 -4.83
CA MET A 153 -4.22 10.06 -4.99
C MET A 153 -5.12 9.30 -5.95
N ARG A 154 -4.54 8.73 -6.99
CA ARG A 154 -5.22 7.92 -7.99
C ARG A 154 -4.70 6.49 -7.93
N CYS A 155 -5.59 5.52 -8.00
CA CYS A 155 -5.19 4.11 -8.04
C CYS A 155 -4.47 3.77 -9.35
N VAL A 156 -3.73 2.66 -9.34
CA VAL A 156 -2.98 2.20 -10.52
C VAL A 156 -3.91 1.36 -11.38
N GLU A 157 -3.96 1.66 -12.67
CA GLU A 157 -4.61 0.81 -13.65
C GLU A 157 -3.91 -0.53 -13.77
N HIS A 158 -4.70 -1.59 -13.80
CA HIS A 158 -4.20 -2.97 -13.84
C HIS A 158 -4.39 -3.57 -15.23
N ASP A 159 -3.66 -3.04 -16.21
CA ASP A 159 -3.72 -3.53 -17.58
C ASP A 159 -3.10 -4.92 -17.74
N GLY A 160 -3.78 -5.78 -18.50
CA GLY A 160 -3.19 -6.99 -19.07
C GLY A 160 -3.06 -8.19 -18.13
N LEU A 161 -3.60 -8.14 -16.90
CA LEU A 161 -3.63 -9.30 -16.01
C LEU A 161 -4.58 -10.37 -16.55
N LYS A 162 -4.02 -11.49 -16.98
CA LYS A 162 -4.78 -12.64 -17.51
C LYS A 162 -4.28 -13.93 -16.89
N LEU A 163 -5.19 -14.88 -16.67
CA LEU A 163 -4.78 -16.24 -16.39
C LEU A 163 -4.03 -16.81 -17.61
N PRO A 164 -3.08 -17.74 -17.40
CA PRO A 164 -2.47 -18.49 -18.49
C PRO A 164 -3.52 -19.10 -19.43
N GLY A 165 -3.23 -19.09 -20.73
CA GLY A 165 -4.07 -19.75 -21.73
C GLY A 165 -4.12 -21.28 -21.56
N SER A 166 -3.13 -21.86 -20.88
CA SER A 166 -3.06 -23.29 -20.56
C SER A 166 -4.18 -23.74 -19.61
N ASP A 167 -4.48 -25.04 -19.65
CA ASP A 167 -5.37 -25.69 -18.66
C ASP A 167 -4.60 -26.18 -17.43
N THR A 168 -3.44 -25.58 -17.19
CA THR A 168 -2.61 -25.80 -16.00
C THR A 168 -2.25 -24.48 -15.36
N ILE A 169 -2.12 -24.48 -14.03
CA ILE A 169 -1.72 -23.30 -13.25
C ILE A 169 -0.93 -23.71 -12.00
N SER A 170 0.03 -22.88 -11.57
CA SER A 170 0.76 -23.06 -10.31
C SER A 170 0.24 -22.16 -9.20
N ARG A 171 0.52 -22.51 -7.93
CA ARG A 171 0.20 -21.63 -6.79
C ARG A 171 0.85 -20.27 -6.95
N ARG A 172 2.12 -20.22 -7.37
CA ARG A 172 2.84 -18.96 -7.58
C ARG A 172 2.13 -18.07 -8.59
N GLN A 173 1.64 -18.63 -9.70
CA GLN A 173 0.91 -17.86 -10.70
C GLN A 173 -0.37 -17.25 -10.11
N VAL A 174 -1.18 -18.03 -9.39
CA VAL A 174 -2.40 -17.49 -8.77
C VAL A 174 -2.09 -16.43 -7.71
N PHE A 175 -1.10 -16.66 -6.85
CA PHE A 175 -0.69 -15.67 -5.86
C PHE A 175 -0.13 -14.40 -6.50
N SER A 176 0.62 -14.52 -7.59
CA SER A 176 1.14 -13.38 -8.35
C SER A 176 0.01 -12.56 -8.94
N ILE A 177 -0.96 -13.22 -9.58
CA ILE A 177 -2.12 -12.57 -10.20
C ILE A 177 -3.05 -11.96 -9.15
N ALA A 178 -3.28 -12.64 -8.03
CA ALA A 178 -4.07 -12.12 -6.91
C ALA A 178 -3.34 -11.06 -6.05
N GLY A 179 -2.05 -10.85 -6.31
CA GLY A 179 -1.24 -9.82 -5.65
C GLY A 179 -1.05 -8.58 -6.51
N ALA A 180 -1.31 -8.67 -7.82
CA ALA A 180 -1.08 -7.60 -8.76
C ALA A 180 -2.10 -6.45 -8.67
N PRO A 181 -3.40 -6.70 -8.43
CA PRO A 181 -4.36 -5.66 -8.10
C PRO A 181 -4.09 -5.16 -6.67
N TYR A 182 -3.27 -4.12 -6.57
CA TYR A 182 -2.83 -3.58 -5.30
C TYR A 182 -3.73 -2.41 -4.91
N ASP A 183 -4.67 -2.68 -4.00
CA ASP A 183 -5.48 -1.65 -3.36
C ASP A 183 -4.79 -1.12 -2.10
N GLY A 184 -3.76 -0.29 -2.29
CA GLY A 184 -2.99 0.30 -1.19
C GLY A 184 -3.82 1.16 -0.23
N VAL A 185 -4.96 1.64 -0.70
CA VAL A 185 -5.90 2.53 0.00
C VAL A 185 -6.95 1.75 0.79
N GLN A 186 -7.15 0.47 0.42
CA GLN A 186 -8.20 -0.39 0.97
C GLN A 186 -9.62 0.14 0.71
N CYS A 187 -9.82 0.92 -0.35
CA CYS A 187 -11.12 1.49 -0.73
C CYS A 187 -11.89 0.62 -1.75
N HIS A 188 -11.28 -0.45 -2.28
CA HIS A 188 -11.86 -1.34 -3.28
C HIS A 188 -12.21 -2.70 -2.67
N ALA A 189 -13.20 -2.71 -1.78
CA ALA A 189 -13.58 -3.89 -1.01
C ALA A 189 -13.87 -5.13 -1.88
N CYS A 190 -14.57 -4.96 -3.01
CA CYS A 190 -14.90 -6.06 -3.93
C CYS A 190 -13.65 -6.70 -4.55
N SER A 191 -12.70 -5.88 -5.00
CA SER A 191 -11.46 -6.39 -5.58
C SER A 191 -10.57 -7.04 -4.53
N ARG A 192 -10.49 -6.46 -3.33
CA ARG A 192 -9.78 -7.08 -2.21
C ARG A 192 -10.36 -8.44 -1.87
N ALA A 193 -11.68 -8.53 -1.76
CA ALA A 193 -12.38 -9.79 -1.52
C ALA A 193 -12.09 -10.81 -2.64
N ALA A 194 -12.17 -10.39 -3.90
CA ALA A 194 -11.86 -11.26 -5.05
C ALA A 194 -10.40 -11.76 -5.03
N SER A 195 -9.45 -10.87 -4.75
CA SER A 195 -8.03 -11.20 -4.57
C SER A 195 -7.80 -12.17 -3.40
N ASP A 196 -8.48 -11.97 -2.27
CA ASP A 196 -8.40 -12.87 -1.12
C ASP A 196 -9.05 -14.22 -1.42
N HIS A 197 -10.14 -14.27 -2.19
CA HIS A 197 -10.72 -15.52 -2.68
C HIS A 197 -9.76 -16.29 -3.60
N LEU A 198 -9.06 -15.61 -4.51
CA LEU A 198 -8.02 -16.22 -5.34
C LEU A 198 -6.89 -16.81 -4.49
N ARG A 199 -6.42 -16.08 -3.47
CA ARG A 199 -5.38 -16.57 -2.53
C ARG A 199 -5.87 -17.74 -1.69
N ARG A 200 -7.11 -17.69 -1.17
CA ARG A 200 -7.73 -18.79 -0.42
C ARG A 200 -7.85 -20.03 -1.30
N TRP A 201 -8.27 -19.88 -2.56
CA TRP A 201 -8.30 -20.98 -3.51
C TRP A 201 -6.89 -21.56 -3.70
N ALA A 202 -5.89 -20.75 -4.00
CA ALA A 202 -4.51 -21.24 -4.19
C ALA A 202 -3.92 -21.92 -2.95
N GLY A 203 -4.27 -21.42 -1.75
CA GLY A 203 -3.76 -21.92 -0.47
C GLY A 203 -4.47 -23.16 0.07
N ARG A 204 -5.75 -23.39 -0.30
CA ARG A 204 -6.58 -24.49 0.22
C ARG A 204 -7.06 -25.48 -0.83
N SER A 205 -6.94 -25.18 -2.13
CA SER A 205 -7.52 -25.99 -3.20
C SER A 205 -6.87 -27.38 -3.24
N PRO A 206 -7.66 -28.46 -3.10
CA PRO A 206 -7.18 -29.83 -3.30
C PRO A 206 -6.69 -30.08 -4.73
N ALA A 207 -7.18 -29.32 -5.71
CA ALA A 207 -6.76 -29.40 -7.11
C ALA A 207 -5.31 -28.95 -7.31
N VAL A 208 -4.78 -28.19 -6.36
CA VAL A 208 -3.40 -27.73 -6.33
C VAL A 208 -2.74 -28.48 -5.16
N GLY A 209 -2.44 -29.77 -5.36
CA GLY A 209 -2.05 -30.69 -4.30
C GLY A 209 -0.76 -30.33 -3.54
N GLY A 210 -0.55 -31.03 -2.41
CA GLY A 210 0.66 -30.92 -1.59
C GLY A 210 0.59 -29.87 -0.47
N ASN A 211 1.49 -29.99 0.51
CA ASN A 211 1.56 -29.10 1.68
C ASN A 211 1.83 -27.64 1.25
N PRO A 212 0.95 -26.66 1.52
CA PRO A 212 1.16 -25.25 1.19
C PRO A 212 2.42 -24.64 1.82
N GLN A 213 2.96 -25.26 2.87
CA GLN A 213 4.23 -24.88 3.50
C GLN A 213 5.47 -25.40 2.74
N SER A 214 5.30 -26.34 1.81
CA SER A 214 6.41 -26.85 1.00
C SER A 214 6.64 -25.97 -0.22
N ARG A 215 7.73 -25.19 -0.22
CA ARG A 215 8.15 -24.34 -1.36
C ARG A 215 8.24 -25.10 -2.68
N ALA A 216 8.56 -26.39 -2.66
CA ALA A 216 8.64 -27.23 -3.86
C ALA A 216 7.29 -27.37 -4.60
N THR A 217 6.17 -27.17 -3.90
CA THR A 217 4.82 -27.28 -4.49
C THR A 217 4.31 -25.98 -5.11
N TRP A 218 5.02 -24.86 -4.90
CA TRP A 218 4.56 -23.54 -5.35
C TRP A 218 4.66 -23.36 -6.88
N ASP A 219 5.65 -24.02 -7.48
CA ASP A 219 5.97 -23.95 -8.91
C ASP A 219 5.42 -25.14 -9.70
N HIS A 220 4.88 -26.15 -9.00
CA HIS A 220 4.25 -27.29 -9.63
C HIS A 220 3.01 -26.84 -10.44
N GLN A 221 2.88 -27.34 -11.67
CA GLN A 221 1.77 -27.03 -12.56
C GLN A 221 0.63 -28.01 -12.32
N TRP A 222 -0.57 -27.50 -12.07
CA TRP A 222 -1.73 -28.31 -11.74
C TRP A 222 -2.82 -28.17 -12.78
N PRO A 223 -3.41 -29.28 -13.27
CA PRO A 223 -4.51 -29.20 -14.21
C PRO A 223 -5.74 -28.54 -13.56
N ILE A 224 -6.38 -27.65 -14.30
CA ILE A 224 -7.62 -26.99 -13.91
C ILE A 224 -8.69 -27.30 -14.95
N ASN A 225 -9.89 -27.63 -14.47
CA ASN A 225 -11.02 -27.81 -15.38
C ASN A 225 -11.58 -26.46 -15.86
N ARG A 226 -12.40 -26.51 -16.91
CA ARG A 226 -13.02 -25.31 -17.52
C ARG A 226 -13.84 -24.48 -16.53
N SER A 227 -14.52 -25.11 -15.57
CA SER A 227 -15.36 -24.41 -14.57
C SER A 227 -14.51 -23.61 -13.58
N THR A 228 -13.41 -24.19 -13.11
CA THR A 228 -12.42 -23.54 -12.24
C THR A 228 -11.75 -22.40 -12.98
N LYS A 229 -11.31 -22.63 -14.22
CA LYS A 229 -10.70 -21.59 -15.07
C LYS A 229 -11.64 -20.39 -15.23
N ARG A 230 -12.92 -20.63 -15.54
CA ARG A 230 -13.94 -19.58 -15.64
C ARG A 230 -14.13 -18.82 -14.32
N ARG A 231 -14.22 -19.53 -13.19
CA ARG A 231 -14.38 -18.89 -11.87
C ARG A 231 -13.17 -18.02 -11.51
N LEU A 232 -11.96 -18.51 -11.77
CA LEU A 232 -10.73 -17.73 -11.53
C LEU A 232 -10.67 -16.50 -12.46
N GLN A 233 -11.12 -16.62 -13.72
CA GLN A 233 -11.20 -15.48 -14.64
C GLN A 233 -12.21 -14.43 -14.17
N GLN A 234 -13.37 -14.85 -13.68
CA GLN A 234 -14.37 -13.94 -13.11
C GLN A 234 -13.83 -13.19 -11.89
N LEU A 235 -13.20 -13.92 -10.96
CA LEU A 235 -12.57 -13.31 -9.78
C LEU A 235 -11.45 -12.35 -10.18
N LEU A 236 -10.65 -12.69 -11.19
CA LEU A 236 -9.63 -11.80 -11.70
C LEU A 236 -10.24 -10.53 -12.31
N ALA A 237 -11.29 -10.65 -13.13
CA ALA A 237 -11.97 -9.51 -13.72
C ALA A 237 -12.57 -8.57 -12.66
N ILE A 238 -13.12 -9.12 -11.57
CA ILE A 238 -13.60 -8.32 -10.41
C ILE A 238 -12.41 -7.66 -9.69
N ALA A 239 -11.30 -8.38 -9.53
CA ALA A 239 -10.11 -7.85 -8.88
C ALA A 239 -9.43 -6.73 -9.71
N THR A 240 -9.63 -6.70 -11.02
CA THR A 240 -9.00 -5.73 -11.93
C THR A 240 -10.03 -4.82 -12.61
N SER A 241 -11.23 -4.68 -12.03
CA SER A 241 -12.32 -3.92 -12.67
C SER A 241 -11.88 -2.51 -13.06
N ASP A 242 -12.22 -2.10 -14.29
CA ASP A 242 -11.71 -0.89 -14.95
C ASP A 242 -11.91 0.43 -14.17
N ASP A 243 -12.77 0.44 -13.15
CA ASP A 243 -12.98 1.59 -12.26
C ASP A 243 -11.70 2.08 -11.55
N TYR A 244 -10.65 1.25 -11.45
CA TYR A 244 -9.36 1.64 -10.88
C TYR A 244 -8.72 2.85 -11.54
N GLY A 245 -8.87 3.02 -12.86
CA GLY A 245 -8.24 4.09 -13.62
C GLY A 245 -8.85 5.48 -13.39
N HIS A 246 -10.11 5.50 -12.99
CA HIS A 246 -10.86 6.73 -12.70
C HIS A 246 -10.98 6.99 -11.20
N CYS A 247 -10.52 6.07 -10.36
CA CYS A 247 -10.61 6.19 -8.92
C CYS A 247 -9.58 7.20 -8.40
N GLN A 248 -10.07 8.38 -8.01
CA GLN A 248 -9.29 9.47 -7.43
C GLN A 248 -9.82 9.83 -6.05
N HIS A 249 -8.91 9.92 -5.08
CA HIS A 249 -9.20 10.26 -3.69
C HIS A 249 -8.47 11.54 -3.31
N SER A 250 -9.18 12.45 -2.65
CA SER A 250 -8.62 13.73 -2.20
C SER A 250 -8.28 13.66 -0.71
N SER A 251 -7.20 14.31 -0.30
CA SER A 251 -6.93 14.59 1.10
C SER A 251 -8.08 15.40 1.71
N VAL A 252 -8.38 15.14 2.99
CA VAL A 252 -9.39 15.88 3.75
C VAL A 252 -9.07 17.38 3.69
N PRO A 253 -10.05 18.24 3.36
CA PRO A 253 -9.82 19.68 3.40
C PRO A 253 -9.52 20.12 4.84
N PRO A 254 -8.65 21.12 5.05
CA PRO A 254 -8.20 21.54 6.37
C PRO A 254 -9.32 22.07 7.29
N HIS A 255 -10.54 22.28 6.77
CA HIS A 255 -11.70 22.81 7.48
C HIS A 255 -12.72 21.73 7.88
N HIS A 256 -12.44 20.45 7.64
CA HIS A 256 -13.30 19.35 8.08
C HIS A 256 -12.80 18.80 9.41
N ASP A 257 -13.60 18.96 10.46
CA ASP A 257 -13.23 18.56 11.84
C ASP A 257 -13.47 17.08 12.12
N CYS A 258 -14.15 16.35 11.23
CA CYS A 258 -14.56 14.97 11.46
C CYS A 258 -14.36 14.08 10.22
N LEU A 259 -13.73 12.92 10.46
CA LEU A 259 -13.71 11.79 9.54
C LEU A 259 -14.70 10.74 10.03
N VAL A 260 -15.66 10.39 9.19
CA VAL A 260 -16.62 9.31 9.47
C VAL A 260 -16.18 8.06 8.73
N ALA A 261 -16.06 6.96 9.47
CA ALA A 261 -15.73 5.65 8.94
C ALA A 261 -16.95 4.73 9.03
N HIS A 262 -17.35 4.14 7.91
CA HIS A 262 -18.28 3.02 7.88
C HIS A 262 -17.51 1.74 7.62
N CYS A 263 -17.73 0.75 8.49
CA CYS A 263 -17.15 -0.57 8.33
C CYS A 263 -18.27 -1.56 8.08
N ASP A 264 -18.18 -2.31 6.98
CA ASP A 264 -18.98 -3.50 6.78
C ASP A 264 -18.13 -4.74 7.12
N SER A 265 -18.71 -5.65 7.88
CA SER A 265 -18.12 -6.93 8.21
C SER A 265 -18.97 -8.05 7.61
N SER A 266 -18.40 -8.77 6.65
CA SER A 266 -18.98 -10.01 6.12
C SER A 266 -18.15 -11.21 6.58
N SER A 267 -18.71 -12.42 6.47
CA SER A 267 -17.97 -13.68 6.68
C SER A 267 -16.77 -13.83 5.74
N ASP A 268 -16.79 -13.13 4.61
CA ASP A 268 -15.78 -13.25 3.56
C ASP A 268 -14.73 -12.13 3.58
N GLY A 269 -14.98 -11.01 4.25
CA GLY A 269 -14.03 -9.90 4.40
C GLY A 269 -14.61 -8.65 5.07
N TYR A 270 -13.76 -7.62 5.19
CA TYR A 270 -14.11 -6.31 5.75
C TYR A 270 -13.99 -5.24 4.66
N GLY A 271 -14.99 -4.36 4.57
CA GLY A 271 -14.95 -3.14 3.76
C GLY A 271 -14.91 -1.91 4.67
N ILE A 272 -14.10 -0.91 4.34
CA ILE A 272 -14.03 0.36 5.07
C ILE A 272 -14.30 1.49 4.07
N LEU A 273 -15.23 2.37 4.41
CA LEU A 273 -15.52 3.60 3.69
C LEU A 273 -15.21 4.78 4.60
N LEU A 274 -14.41 5.72 4.11
CA LEU A 274 -14.03 6.94 4.83
C LEU A 274 -14.59 8.15 4.08
N HIS A 275 -15.25 9.05 4.77
CA HIS A 275 -15.64 10.35 4.22
C HIS A 275 -15.50 11.45 5.26
N SER A 276 -15.31 12.68 4.80
CA SER A 276 -15.19 13.86 5.66
C SER A 276 -16.55 14.49 5.90
N ALA A 277 -16.98 14.63 7.15
CA ALA A 277 -18.19 15.33 7.53
C ALA A 277 -17.84 16.69 8.16
N SER A 278 -18.58 17.75 7.81
CA SER A 278 -18.50 19.00 8.58
C SER A 278 -19.22 18.81 9.92
N SER A 279 -18.70 19.38 11.00
CA SER A 279 -19.27 19.33 12.36
C SER A 279 -20.71 19.87 12.46
N LYS A 280 -21.24 20.49 11.40
CA LYS A 280 -22.62 21.01 11.31
C LYS A 280 -23.61 20.08 10.60
N THR A 281 -23.15 18.95 10.08
CA THR A 281 -23.99 17.98 9.39
C THR A 281 -23.91 16.65 10.12
N SER A 282 -24.85 16.42 11.04
CA SER A 282 -25.31 15.08 11.35
C SER A 282 -26.06 14.53 10.12
N ALA A 283 -25.34 14.33 9.01
CA ALA A 283 -25.96 13.86 7.79
C ALA A 283 -26.46 12.43 8.03
N GLN A 284 -27.78 12.26 8.05
CA GLN A 284 -28.35 10.94 7.89
C GLN A 284 -28.03 10.47 6.47
N TRP A 285 -28.00 9.14 6.26
CA TRP A 285 -27.74 8.49 4.97
C TRP A 285 -28.50 9.10 3.77
N SER A 286 -29.66 9.72 4.03
CA SER A 286 -30.50 10.40 3.05
C SER A 286 -29.88 11.66 2.43
N ASP A 287 -28.95 12.31 3.14
CA ASP A 287 -28.58 13.71 2.89
C ASP A 287 -27.30 13.86 2.05
N LEU A 288 -26.65 12.74 1.69
CA LEU A 288 -25.49 12.72 0.80
C LEU A 288 -25.90 13.07 -0.64
N THR A 289 -25.18 13.98 -1.28
CA THR A 289 -25.46 14.44 -2.66
C THR A 289 -24.87 13.48 -3.71
N MET A 290 -25.38 13.55 -4.95
CA MET A 290 -25.10 12.61 -6.05
C MET A 290 -23.61 12.20 -6.27
N PRO A 291 -22.60 13.07 -6.19
CA PRO A 291 -21.20 12.61 -6.33
C PRO A 291 -20.73 11.71 -5.18
N ASP A 292 -21.32 11.84 -3.99
CA ASP A 292 -21.06 10.96 -2.84
C ASP A 292 -21.83 9.63 -2.94
N LYS A 293 -22.97 9.62 -3.67
CA LYS A 293 -23.81 8.43 -3.88
C LYS A 293 -23.28 7.46 -4.94
N VAL A 294 -22.52 7.93 -5.94
CA VAL A 294 -21.96 7.06 -7.00
C VAL A 294 -20.97 6.02 -6.45
N LEU A 295 -20.21 6.39 -5.41
CA LEU A 295 -19.34 5.46 -4.65
C LEU A 295 -20.15 4.47 -3.78
N LEU A 296 -21.41 4.78 -3.47
CA LEU A 296 -22.26 3.98 -2.56
C LEU A 296 -23.15 2.96 -3.30
N GLU A 297 -23.70 3.31 -4.47
CA GLU A 297 -24.57 2.37 -5.22
C GLU A 297 -23.79 1.28 -5.98
N SER A 298 -22.60 1.59 -6.49
CA SER A 298 -21.73 0.60 -7.16
C SER A 298 -21.28 -0.53 -6.23
N HIS A 299 -21.25 -0.28 -4.92
CA HIS A 299 -20.85 -1.26 -3.89
C HIS A 299 -22.03 -1.95 -3.18
N ALA A 300 -23.23 -1.35 -3.14
CA ALA A 300 -24.41 -1.99 -2.58
C ALA A 300 -25.01 -3.09 -3.49
N GLY A 301 -24.71 -3.02 -4.80
CA GLY A 301 -25.22 -3.93 -5.83
C GLY A 301 -24.36 -5.17 -6.14
N ALA A 302 -23.11 -5.24 -5.68
CA ALA A 302 -22.20 -6.37 -5.98
C ALA A 302 -22.48 -7.63 -5.13
N PHE A 303 -23.27 -7.50 -4.07
CA PHE A 303 -23.89 -8.64 -3.39
C PHE A 303 -25.34 -8.76 -3.86
N ASP A 304 -25.50 -9.49 -4.96
CA ASP A 304 -26.78 -9.90 -5.52
C ASP A 304 -27.80 -10.27 -4.42
N ALA A 305 -29.07 -9.91 -4.65
CA ALA A 305 -30.19 -10.14 -3.73
C ALA A 305 -30.35 -11.62 -3.33
N SER A 306 -29.74 -12.53 -4.10
CA SER A 306 -29.61 -13.95 -3.80
C SER A 306 -28.79 -14.27 -2.54
N LEU A 307 -27.79 -13.47 -2.18
CA LEU A 307 -27.01 -13.63 -0.93
C LEU A 307 -27.69 -12.97 0.28
N ARG A 308 -28.53 -11.94 0.08
CA ARG A 308 -29.31 -11.32 1.17
C ARG A 308 -30.35 -12.27 1.78
N LYS A 309 -30.96 -13.16 0.97
CA LYS A 309 -31.96 -14.14 1.46
C LYS A 309 -31.36 -15.27 2.30
N ALA A 310 -30.07 -15.56 2.17
CA ALA A 310 -29.45 -16.67 2.90
C ALA A 310 -29.06 -16.32 4.36
N HIS A 311 -28.95 -15.04 4.71
CA HIS A 311 -28.40 -14.62 6.00
C HIS A 311 -29.33 -13.89 6.97
N ILE A 312 -30.57 -13.56 6.57
CA ILE A 312 -31.56 -12.98 7.50
C ILE A 312 -32.32 -14.07 8.29
N ASN A 313 -32.29 -15.35 7.87
CA ASN A 313 -33.09 -16.42 8.48
C ASN A 313 -32.29 -17.58 9.10
N ARG A 314 -31.14 -17.33 9.73
CA ARG A 314 -30.51 -18.33 10.62
C ARG A 314 -30.19 -17.72 11.98
N ARG A 315 -31.21 -17.72 12.84
CA ARG A 315 -31.03 -18.00 14.27
C ARG A 315 -30.70 -19.47 14.45
#